data_AF-A0A642V067-F1
#
_entry.id   AF-A0A642V067-F1
#
_cell.length_a   1.000
_cell.length_b   1.000
_cell.length_c   1.000
_cell.angle_alpha   90.00
_cell.angle_beta   90.00
_cell.angle_gamma   90.00
#
_symmetry.space_group_name_H-M   'P 1'
#
loop_
_entity.id
_entity.type
_entity.pdbx_description
1 polymer ?
#
loop_
_entity_poly.entity_id
_entity_poly.type
_entity_poly.pdbx_seq_one_letter_code
_entity_poly.pdbx_strand_id
1 'polypeptide(L)'
;MNKPAFLAIKSHSPTKPVLIFVASRRQTRITAQDLIHLCGMEENPRRFLHMSDEELEQILPMIQDETLKLSLQFGIALHHAGLVDSDRKISHELFANNKVQILVATSTLAWGVNLPAYLVIIKGTQFFDAKIDNYRDMDLTDVLQMMGRAGRPAYDTSGVAIVYTKESTKSFYKYFLNSGFPVESSLHKVLADHLGAEISSGSVKTKQDALDFLTWTFLFRRIHKNPTYYGIADHSEEGVNKWIVDLVDKTMDDLAESGCLSIMSGGNVAPTPFLQISSYYYLSHKTIRMFLQRLKPDSGLMEILSCLCRSTEYDELPIRHNEDLINAELSEQVRYKAEDGIGDIRIIDPHVKAFLLVQTFIERLEFPIADYVQDTVSVLDQALRILQAMTDTVAEMGYLKTVLNIITLMQCIKQASWEYHDPVTLLPGMKRKERRAQGGVKLDELGRGRKAESMVSKLNVDRNQIAEFKKVAHSLPVLDIQVLRDEENTDCLKITMVHVNSRVPKNSYTPQFHKPQRESWFVIVGSPDDRVLRLKRVTPSSKGEMDMELIAPGASKVFIVNDSMDLVYEYSI
;
A
#
# COMPACT_ATOMS: atom_id res chain seq x y z
N MET A 1 30.00 0.36 -17.47
CA MET A 1 30.42 -0.86 -16.73
C MET A 1 30.04 -2.18 -17.44
N ASN A 2 29.38 -2.16 -18.61
CA ASN A 2 28.89 -3.39 -19.27
C ASN A 2 30.00 -4.25 -19.90
N LYS A 3 30.94 -3.64 -20.61
CA LYS A 3 32.12 -4.35 -21.15
C LYS A 3 32.95 -5.05 -20.06
N PRO A 4 33.31 -4.39 -18.92
CA PRO A 4 33.92 -5.09 -17.79
C PRO A 4 33.09 -6.27 -17.25
N ALA A 5 31.76 -6.12 -17.14
CA ALA A 5 30.88 -7.19 -16.69
C ALA A 5 30.96 -8.41 -17.62
N PHE A 6 30.87 -8.19 -18.93
CA PHE A 6 30.98 -9.24 -19.94
C PHE A 6 32.32 -9.98 -19.89
N LEU A 7 33.43 -9.25 -19.76
CA LEU A 7 34.76 -9.84 -19.61
C LEU A 7 34.88 -10.65 -18.31
N ALA A 8 34.31 -10.15 -17.22
CA ALA A 8 34.28 -10.87 -15.94
C ALA A 8 33.48 -12.17 -16.03
N ILE A 9 32.35 -12.18 -16.76
CA ILE A 9 31.59 -13.41 -17.04
C ILE A 9 32.45 -14.42 -17.77
N LYS A 10 33.12 -14.01 -18.85
CA LYS A 10 34.02 -14.88 -19.62
C LYS A 10 35.17 -15.43 -18.77
N SER A 11 35.73 -14.63 -17.87
CA SER A 11 36.88 -15.01 -17.05
C SER A 11 36.53 -15.87 -15.84
N HIS A 12 35.46 -15.53 -15.13
CA HIS A 12 35.14 -16.16 -13.84
C HIS A 12 34.04 -17.21 -13.97
N SER A 13 33.07 -17.04 -14.87
CA SER A 13 31.89 -17.91 -14.98
C SER A 13 31.56 -18.22 -16.44
N PRO A 14 32.47 -18.88 -17.20
CA PRO A 14 32.28 -19.07 -18.64
C PRO A 14 31.04 -19.91 -18.97
N THR A 15 30.68 -20.88 -18.12
CA THR A 15 29.56 -21.83 -18.35
C THR A 15 28.56 -21.91 -17.19
N LYS A 16 28.84 -21.24 -16.06
CA LYS A 16 28.01 -21.32 -14.85
C LYS A 16 27.07 -20.11 -14.75
N PRO A 17 25.94 -20.22 -14.02
CA PRO A 17 24.97 -19.15 -13.84
C PRO A 17 25.57 -17.86 -13.29
N VAL A 18 25.14 -16.75 -13.87
CA VAL A 18 25.55 -15.39 -13.52
C VAL A 18 24.34 -14.54 -13.18
N LEU A 19 24.39 -13.89 -12.02
CA LEU A 19 23.39 -12.91 -11.60
C LEU A 19 23.99 -11.49 -11.65
N ILE A 20 23.37 -10.58 -12.38
CA ILE A 20 23.80 -9.18 -12.49
C ILE A 20 22.76 -8.29 -11.83
N PHE A 21 23.12 -7.67 -10.72
CA PHE A 21 22.28 -6.68 -10.05
C PHE A 21 22.50 -5.28 -10.62
N VAL A 22 21.40 -4.56 -10.84
CA VAL A 22 21.38 -3.18 -11.33
C VAL A 22 20.43 -2.32 -10.51
N ALA A 23 20.68 -1.00 -10.53
CA ALA A 23 19.96 -0.04 -9.70
C ALA A 23 18.51 0.25 -10.13
N SER A 24 18.10 -0.08 -11.36
CA SER A 24 16.77 0.26 -11.86
C SER A 24 16.25 -0.70 -12.94
N ARG A 25 14.92 -0.70 -13.14
CA ARG A 25 14.23 -1.48 -14.19
C ARG A 25 14.73 -1.09 -15.59
N ARG A 26 14.93 0.20 -15.83
CA ARG A 26 15.52 0.68 -17.09
C ARG A 26 16.92 0.09 -17.30
N GLN A 27 17.71 0.00 -16.22
CA GLN A 27 19.06 -0.54 -16.31
C GLN A 27 19.09 -2.05 -16.57
N THR A 28 18.05 -2.82 -16.22
CA THR A 28 18.03 -4.27 -16.59
C THR A 28 17.98 -4.41 -18.10
N ARG A 29 17.08 -3.66 -18.76
CA ARG A 29 16.90 -3.64 -20.22
C ARG A 29 18.16 -3.19 -20.95
N ILE A 30 18.72 -2.03 -20.56
CA ILE A 30 19.94 -1.48 -21.17
C ILE A 30 21.12 -2.43 -21.01
N THR A 31 21.28 -3.02 -19.81
CA THR A 31 22.40 -3.95 -19.57
C THR A 31 22.25 -5.21 -20.42
N ALA A 32 21.04 -5.77 -20.56
CA ALA A 32 20.81 -6.92 -21.42
C ALA A 32 21.06 -6.59 -22.90
N GLN A 33 20.57 -5.45 -23.40
CA GLN A 33 20.83 -5.01 -24.78
C GLN A 33 22.33 -4.86 -25.07
N ASP A 34 23.09 -4.24 -24.15
CA ASP A 34 24.53 -4.09 -24.31
C ASP A 34 25.26 -5.44 -24.26
N LEU A 35 24.81 -6.39 -23.43
CA LEU A 35 25.37 -7.75 -23.41
C LEU A 35 25.07 -8.51 -24.71
N ILE A 36 23.88 -8.35 -25.29
CA ILE A 36 23.51 -8.91 -26.61
C ILE A 36 24.43 -8.34 -27.70
N HIS A 37 24.66 -7.02 -27.69
CA HIS A 37 25.58 -6.39 -28.64
C HIS A 37 26.99 -6.97 -28.54
N LEU A 38 27.50 -7.14 -27.31
CA LEU A 38 28.81 -7.75 -27.07
C LEU A 38 28.85 -9.23 -27.49
N CYS A 39 27.77 -9.99 -27.28
CA CYS A 39 27.65 -11.35 -27.81
C CYS A 39 27.75 -11.39 -29.34
N GLY A 40 27.12 -10.44 -30.04
CA GLY A 40 27.18 -10.35 -31.50
C GLY A 40 28.60 -10.11 -32.06
N MET A 41 29.55 -9.69 -31.23
CA MET A 41 30.96 -9.53 -31.60
C MET A 41 31.81 -10.79 -31.34
N GLU A 42 31.24 -11.85 -30.76
CA GLU A 42 31.93 -13.11 -30.48
C GLU A 42 31.69 -14.14 -31.59
N GLU A 43 32.58 -15.15 -31.68
CA GLU A 43 32.42 -16.27 -32.63
C GLU A 43 31.14 -17.06 -32.40
N ASN A 44 30.71 -17.19 -31.14
CA ASN A 44 29.42 -17.79 -30.76
C ASN A 44 28.53 -16.75 -30.04
N PRO A 45 27.62 -16.08 -30.77
CA PRO A 45 26.72 -15.09 -30.18
C PRO A 45 25.72 -15.67 -29.18
N ARG A 46 25.35 -16.95 -29.30
CA ARG A 46 24.39 -17.62 -28.40
C ARG A 46 25.06 -18.43 -27.29
N ARG A 47 26.33 -18.15 -26.97
CA ARG A 47 27.14 -18.91 -25.99
C ARG A 47 26.54 -19.08 -24.58
N PHE A 48 25.59 -18.23 -24.19
CA PHE A 48 24.96 -18.24 -22.87
C PHE A 48 23.59 -18.95 -22.88
N LEU A 49 23.15 -19.42 -24.05
CA LEU A 49 21.93 -20.19 -24.23
C LEU A 49 22.27 -21.68 -24.16
N HIS A 50 21.69 -22.39 -23.19
CA HIS A 50 21.93 -23.82 -22.94
C HIS A 50 20.67 -24.66 -23.17
N MET A 51 19.83 -24.22 -24.11
CA MET A 51 18.60 -24.89 -24.52
C MET A 51 18.57 -25.02 -26.04
N SER A 52 17.79 -25.98 -26.56
CA SER A 52 17.66 -26.14 -28.01
C SER A 52 16.75 -25.07 -28.61
N ASP A 53 16.85 -24.86 -29.92
CA ASP A 53 15.99 -23.89 -30.61
C ASP A 53 14.51 -24.31 -30.52
N GLU A 54 14.20 -25.61 -30.51
CA GLU A 54 12.81 -26.10 -30.36
C GLU A 54 12.22 -25.80 -28.98
N GLU A 55 13.00 -25.96 -27.91
CA GLU A 55 12.57 -25.60 -26.55
C GLU A 55 12.30 -24.08 -26.48
N LEU A 56 13.20 -23.28 -27.05
CA LEU A 56 13.09 -21.83 -27.07
C LEU A 56 11.86 -21.35 -27.84
N GLU A 57 11.59 -21.92 -29.02
CA GLU A 57 10.42 -21.58 -29.85
C GLU A 57 9.08 -21.85 -29.15
N GLN A 58 9.03 -22.82 -28.22
CA GLN A 58 7.83 -23.07 -27.42
C GLN A 58 7.62 -22.01 -26.32
N ILE A 59 8.72 -21.44 -25.79
CA ILE A 59 8.68 -20.50 -24.67
C ILE A 59 8.43 -19.07 -25.16
N LEU A 60 9.05 -18.64 -26.26
CA LEU A 60 8.97 -17.25 -26.75
C LEU A 60 7.53 -16.71 -26.92
N PRO A 61 6.55 -17.49 -27.41
CA PRO A 61 5.15 -17.05 -27.51
C PRO A 61 4.47 -16.76 -26.17
N MET A 62 4.97 -17.32 -25.07
CA MET A 62 4.41 -17.13 -23.73
C MET A 62 4.89 -15.83 -23.05
N ILE A 63 5.93 -15.20 -23.60
CA ILE A 63 6.55 -13.99 -23.05
C ILE A 63 5.86 -12.74 -23.59
N GLN A 64 5.48 -11.84 -22.68
CA GLN A 64 4.83 -10.56 -23.03
C GLN A 64 5.83 -9.42 -23.24
N ASP A 65 6.91 -9.35 -22.44
CA ASP A 65 7.89 -8.28 -22.60
C ASP A 65 8.83 -8.54 -23.79
N GLU A 66 8.81 -7.61 -24.76
CA GLU A 66 9.59 -7.73 -25.99
C GLU A 66 11.11 -7.66 -25.75
N THR A 67 11.57 -6.96 -24.71
CA THR A 67 13.00 -6.94 -24.37
C THR A 67 13.44 -8.29 -23.80
N LEU A 68 12.62 -8.91 -22.95
CA LEU A 68 12.87 -10.25 -22.43
C LEU A 68 12.85 -11.29 -23.56
N LYS A 69 11.87 -11.22 -24.48
CA LYS A 69 11.79 -12.11 -25.64
C LYS A 69 13.06 -12.03 -26.50
N LEU A 70 13.59 -10.83 -26.73
CA LEU A 70 14.84 -10.65 -27.46
C LEU A 70 16.04 -11.20 -26.66
N SER A 71 16.13 -10.90 -25.36
CA SER A 71 17.30 -11.26 -24.55
C SER A 71 17.41 -12.77 -24.29
N LEU A 72 16.28 -13.46 -24.16
CA LEU A 72 16.25 -14.92 -23.95
C LEU A 72 16.91 -15.68 -25.09
N GLN A 73 16.82 -15.19 -26.34
CA GLN A 73 17.47 -15.80 -27.51
C GLN A 73 19.01 -15.82 -27.43
N PHE A 74 19.58 -15.00 -26.54
CA PHE A 74 21.01 -14.94 -26.28
C PHE A 74 21.38 -15.52 -24.91
N GLY A 75 20.46 -16.20 -24.23
CA GLY A 75 20.70 -16.79 -22.91
C GLY A 75 20.71 -15.78 -21.76
N ILE A 76 20.00 -14.65 -21.93
CA ILE A 76 19.92 -13.56 -20.96
C ILE A 76 18.47 -13.36 -20.53
N ALA A 77 18.15 -13.62 -19.26
CA ALA A 77 16.86 -13.35 -18.65
C ALA A 77 16.86 -12.01 -17.90
N LEU A 78 15.65 -11.50 -17.63
CA LEU A 78 15.42 -10.26 -16.88
C LEU A 78 14.56 -10.51 -15.64
N HIS A 79 14.79 -9.74 -14.58
CA HIS A 79 13.88 -9.70 -13.45
C HIS A 79 13.73 -8.28 -12.90
N HIS A 80 12.51 -7.76 -12.94
CA HIS A 80 12.13 -6.55 -12.22
C HIS A 80 10.63 -6.55 -11.96
N ALA A 81 10.19 -5.70 -11.04
CA ALA A 81 8.78 -5.64 -10.65
C ALA A 81 7.82 -5.16 -11.76
N GLY A 82 8.35 -4.50 -12.81
CA GLY A 82 7.58 -4.13 -14.01
C GLY A 82 7.30 -5.26 -15.00
N LEU A 83 7.90 -6.45 -14.86
CA LEU A 83 7.51 -7.63 -15.66
C LEU A 83 6.22 -8.22 -15.10
N VAL A 84 5.36 -8.77 -15.97
CA VAL A 84 4.21 -9.56 -15.53
C VAL A 84 4.65 -10.82 -14.78
N ASP A 85 3.77 -11.36 -13.94
CA ASP A 85 4.11 -12.50 -13.08
C ASP A 85 4.51 -13.76 -13.87
N SER A 86 3.87 -13.99 -15.02
CA SER A 86 4.22 -15.09 -15.93
C SER A 86 5.67 -14.98 -16.43
N ASP A 87 6.07 -13.80 -16.90
CA ASP A 87 7.40 -13.56 -17.45
C ASP A 87 8.49 -13.70 -16.38
N ARG A 88 8.20 -13.27 -15.15
CA ARG A 88 9.12 -13.45 -14.01
C ARG A 88 9.32 -14.92 -13.69
N LYS A 89 8.24 -15.71 -13.63
CA LYS A 89 8.30 -17.15 -13.37
C LYS A 89 9.10 -17.89 -14.43
N ILE A 90 8.84 -17.61 -15.71
CA ILE A 90 9.59 -18.21 -16.82
C ILE A 90 11.07 -17.84 -16.72
N SER A 91 11.40 -16.57 -16.47
CA SER A 91 12.79 -16.14 -16.30
C SER A 91 13.51 -16.86 -15.15
N HIS A 92 12.80 -17.09 -14.03
CA HIS A 92 13.33 -17.84 -12.89
C HIS A 92 13.55 -19.31 -13.20
N GLU A 93 12.57 -19.97 -13.82
CA GLU A 93 12.66 -21.40 -14.17
C GLU A 93 13.79 -21.67 -15.17
N LEU A 94 13.94 -20.82 -16.19
CA LEU A 94 15.01 -20.97 -17.17
C LEU A 94 16.39 -20.77 -16.53
N PHE A 95 16.52 -19.79 -15.63
CA PHE A 95 17.79 -19.53 -14.95
C PHE A 95 18.13 -20.63 -13.93
N ALA A 96 17.17 -21.07 -13.13
CA ALA A 96 17.36 -22.12 -12.13
C ALA A 96 17.79 -23.44 -12.76
N ASN A 97 17.24 -23.78 -13.93
CA ASN A 97 17.62 -24.97 -14.70
C ASN A 97 18.86 -24.76 -15.59
N ASN A 98 19.53 -23.62 -15.46
CA ASN A 98 20.69 -23.22 -16.28
C ASN A 98 20.43 -23.33 -17.80
N LYS A 99 19.17 -23.17 -18.25
CA LYS A 99 18.80 -23.07 -19.67
C LYS A 99 19.20 -21.71 -20.25
N VAL A 100 19.20 -20.68 -19.41
CA VAL A 100 19.82 -19.38 -19.65
C VAL A 100 20.88 -19.13 -18.58
N GLN A 101 22.05 -18.64 -19.00
CA GLN A 101 23.17 -18.49 -18.08
C GLN A 101 23.14 -17.17 -17.31
N ILE A 102 22.56 -16.10 -17.86
CA ILE A 102 22.62 -14.76 -17.26
C ILE A 102 21.23 -14.32 -16.83
N LEU A 103 21.10 -13.83 -15.60
CA LEU A 103 19.91 -13.13 -15.12
C LEU A 103 20.29 -11.70 -14.73
N VAL A 104 19.66 -10.70 -15.36
CA VAL A 104 19.83 -9.28 -15.00
C VAL A 104 18.64 -8.83 -14.15
N ALA A 105 18.89 -8.42 -12.91
CA ALA A 105 17.85 -8.17 -11.92
C ALA A 105 18.01 -6.84 -11.18
N THR A 106 16.89 -6.27 -10.72
CA THR A 106 16.92 -5.17 -9.73
C THR A 106 17.29 -5.70 -8.34
N SER A 107 17.80 -4.82 -7.47
CA SER A 107 18.23 -5.15 -6.09
C SER A 107 17.16 -5.88 -5.26
N THR A 108 15.88 -5.61 -5.51
CA THR A 108 14.74 -6.25 -4.81
C THR A 108 14.71 -7.78 -4.93
N LEU A 109 15.28 -8.37 -5.99
CA LEU A 109 15.37 -9.82 -6.13
C LEU A 109 16.23 -10.44 -5.01
N ALA A 110 17.19 -9.69 -4.45
CA ALA A 110 18.09 -10.16 -3.42
C ALA A 110 17.38 -10.64 -2.15
N TRP A 111 16.16 -10.19 -1.91
CA TRP A 111 15.34 -10.58 -0.74
C TRP A 111 14.26 -11.62 -1.08
N GLY A 112 13.78 -11.67 -2.32
CA GLY A 112 12.51 -12.31 -2.65
C GLY A 112 12.58 -13.76 -3.13
N VAL A 113 13.70 -14.22 -3.69
CA VAL A 113 13.78 -15.54 -4.34
C VAL A 113 15.16 -16.17 -4.19
N ASN A 114 15.20 -17.48 -3.96
CA ASN A 114 16.45 -18.23 -3.90
C ASN A 114 16.88 -18.73 -5.29
N LEU A 115 17.61 -17.88 -6.03
CA LEU A 115 18.27 -18.23 -7.29
C LEU A 115 19.78 -18.16 -7.07
N PRO A 116 20.42 -19.23 -6.58
CA PRO A 116 21.83 -19.19 -6.27
C PRO A 116 22.64 -19.20 -7.58
N ALA A 117 23.59 -18.29 -7.72
CA ALA A 117 24.43 -18.12 -8.91
C ALA A 117 25.88 -18.43 -8.57
N TYR A 118 26.69 -18.83 -9.55
CA TYR A 118 28.13 -18.99 -9.31
C TYR A 118 28.82 -17.62 -9.23
N LEU A 119 28.49 -16.74 -10.17
CA LEU A 119 29.00 -15.38 -10.23
C LEU A 119 27.89 -14.37 -9.97
N VAL A 120 28.12 -13.45 -9.05
CA VAL A 120 27.28 -12.25 -8.88
C VAL A 120 28.07 -11.01 -9.28
N ILE A 121 27.44 -10.14 -10.06
CA ILE A 121 27.98 -8.82 -10.42
C ILE A 121 27.01 -7.75 -9.91
N ILE A 122 27.47 -6.88 -9.01
CA ILE A 122 26.73 -5.70 -8.56
C ILE A 122 27.18 -4.51 -9.41
N LYS A 123 26.36 -4.11 -10.38
CA LYS A 123 26.72 -3.14 -11.41
C LYS A 123 26.34 -1.71 -11.01
N GLY A 124 27.07 -1.19 -10.03
CA GLY A 124 26.83 0.10 -9.40
C GLY A 124 26.17 -0.07 -8.04
N THR A 125 26.62 0.71 -7.06
CA THR A 125 26.14 0.66 -5.66
C THR A 125 25.33 1.92 -5.29
N GLN A 126 24.81 2.62 -6.29
CA GLN A 126 24.04 3.85 -6.12
C GLN A 126 22.76 3.78 -6.94
N PHE A 127 21.71 4.42 -6.43
CA PHE A 127 20.46 4.66 -7.16
C PHE A 127 20.09 6.14 -7.06
N PHE A 128 19.31 6.62 -8.00
CA PHE A 128 18.82 8.00 -7.98
C PHE A 128 17.65 8.10 -6.99
N ASP A 129 17.77 8.99 -6.02
CA ASP A 129 16.75 9.30 -5.04
C ASP A 129 16.15 10.66 -5.37
N ALA A 130 14.91 10.64 -5.86
CA ALA A 130 14.21 11.84 -6.29
C ALA A 130 13.88 12.78 -5.11
N LYS A 131 13.79 12.28 -3.87
CA LYS A 131 13.51 13.12 -2.68
C LYS A 131 14.62 14.15 -2.45
N ILE A 132 15.86 13.77 -2.78
CA ILE A 132 17.06 14.62 -2.62
C ILE A 132 17.63 15.10 -3.96
N ASP A 133 16.96 14.79 -5.08
CA ASP A 133 17.41 15.06 -6.45
C ASP A 133 18.88 14.65 -6.71
N ASN A 134 19.29 13.50 -6.15
CA ASN A 134 20.68 13.07 -6.19
C ASN A 134 20.83 11.56 -6.07
N TYR A 135 22.02 11.05 -6.37
CA TYR A 135 22.35 9.64 -6.15
C TYR A 135 22.63 9.36 -4.69
N ARG A 136 21.93 8.37 -4.15
CA ARG A 136 22.15 7.80 -2.83
C ARG A 136 22.83 6.44 -2.94
N ASP A 137 23.72 6.15 -2.01
CA ASP A 137 24.31 4.81 -1.88
C ASP A 137 23.25 3.80 -1.45
N MET A 138 23.34 2.60 -2.01
CA MET A 138 22.54 1.45 -1.56
C MET A 138 22.95 1.08 -0.14
N ASP A 139 21.96 0.68 0.67
CA ASP A 139 22.23 0.19 2.01
C ASP A 139 23.18 -1.02 1.93
N LEU A 140 24.18 -1.06 2.83
CA LEU A 140 25.19 -2.12 2.79
C LEU A 140 24.56 -3.51 2.94
N THR A 141 23.48 -3.62 3.71
CA THR A 141 22.71 -4.87 3.86
C THR A 141 22.19 -5.38 2.52
N ASP A 142 21.72 -4.51 1.64
CA ASP A 142 21.28 -4.90 0.29
C ASP A 142 22.46 -5.40 -0.55
N VAL A 143 23.60 -4.71 -0.47
CA VAL A 143 24.83 -5.13 -1.15
C VAL A 143 25.30 -6.49 -0.64
N LEU A 144 25.27 -6.71 0.68
CA LEU A 144 25.60 -8.00 1.30
C LEU A 144 24.63 -9.10 0.88
N GLN A 145 23.33 -8.83 0.82
CA GLN A 145 22.34 -9.80 0.35
C GLN A 145 22.56 -10.17 -1.11
N MET A 146 22.83 -9.17 -1.97
CA MET A 146 23.18 -9.39 -3.37
C MET A 146 24.43 -10.27 -3.49
N MET A 147 25.50 -9.93 -2.76
CA MET A 147 26.73 -10.73 -2.73
C MET A 147 26.50 -12.16 -2.22
N GLY A 148 25.64 -12.33 -1.22
CA GLY A 148 25.29 -13.64 -0.64
C GLY A 148 24.57 -14.57 -1.63
N ARG A 149 24.13 -14.07 -2.79
CA ARG A 149 23.63 -14.91 -3.90
C ARG A 149 24.74 -15.61 -4.69
N ALA A 150 26.01 -15.23 -4.47
CA ALA A 150 27.15 -15.90 -5.07
C ALA A 150 27.53 -17.14 -4.25
N GLY A 151 27.55 -18.29 -4.91
CA GLY A 151 27.79 -19.58 -4.31
C GLY A 151 26.56 -20.47 -4.41
N ARG A 152 26.77 -21.71 -4.84
CA ARG A 152 25.72 -22.73 -4.98
C ARG A 152 26.12 -23.93 -4.13
N PRO A 153 25.75 -23.97 -2.84
CA PRO A 153 25.97 -25.13 -2.00
C PRO A 153 25.41 -26.38 -2.70
N ALA A 154 26.12 -27.50 -2.61
CA ALA A 154 25.89 -28.75 -3.34
C ALA A 154 26.28 -28.78 -4.85
N TYR A 155 26.57 -27.64 -5.48
CA TYR A 155 26.97 -27.58 -6.89
C TYR A 155 28.42 -27.11 -7.09
N ASP A 156 28.87 -26.13 -6.31
CA ASP A 156 30.19 -25.51 -6.45
C ASP A 156 30.97 -25.49 -5.13
N THR A 157 32.29 -25.51 -5.23
CA THR A 157 33.23 -25.37 -4.09
C THR A 157 33.58 -23.91 -3.76
N SER A 158 33.21 -22.98 -4.64
CA SER A 158 33.44 -21.54 -4.47
C SER A 158 32.36 -20.75 -5.21
N GLY A 159 32.24 -19.47 -4.88
CA GLY A 159 31.43 -18.49 -5.61
C GLY A 159 32.23 -17.20 -5.77
N VAL A 160 31.90 -16.40 -6.77
CA VAL A 160 32.59 -15.13 -7.04
C VAL A 160 31.58 -14.00 -6.98
N ALA A 161 31.88 -12.96 -6.20
CA ALA A 161 31.09 -11.72 -6.17
C ALA A 161 31.97 -10.55 -6.61
N ILE A 162 31.50 -9.76 -7.58
CA ILE A 162 32.19 -8.60 -8.11
C ILE A 162 31.32 -7.36 -7.89
N VAL A 163 31.86 -6.39 -7.14
CA VAL A 163 31.15 -5.14 -6.84
C VAL A 163 31.79 -4.01 -7.63
N TYR A 164 31.03 -3.42 -8.55
CA TYR A 164 31.43 -2.19 -9.22
C TYR A 164 30.89 -0.99 -8.46
N THR A 165 31.80 -0.17 -7.94
CA THR A 165 31.49 1.01 -7.13
C THR A 165 32.43 2.16 -7.47
N LYS A 166 32.17 3.36 -6.94
CA LYS A 166 33.04 4.52 -7.10
C LYS A 166 34.36 4.30 -6.34
N GLU A 167 35.45 4.92 -6.80
CA GLU A 167 36.74 4.79 -6.11
C GLU A 167 36.66 5.31 -4.66
N SER A 168 35.85 6.35 -4.41
CA SER A 168 35.63 6.91 -3.07
C SER A 168 34.99 5.94 -2.06
N THR A 169 34.15 5.02 -2.52
CA THR A 169 33.39 4.08 -1.67
C THR A 169 34.04 2.70 -1.59
N LYS A 170 35.06 2.43 -2.42
CA LYS A 170 35.75 1.13 -2.47
C LYS A 170 36.37 0.71 -1.14
N SER A 171 37.04 1.62 -0.44
CA SER A 171 37.65 1.34 0.86
C SER A 171 36.60 1.04 1.93
N PHE A 172 35.45 1.72 1.88
CA PHE A 172 34.31 1.48 2.75
C PHE A 172 33.79 0.04 2.60
N TYR A 173 33.49 -0.40 1.37
CA TYR A 173 33.02 -1.76 1.14
C TYR A 173 34.06 -2.81 1.52
N LYS A 174 35.35 -2.60 1.16
CA LYS A 174 36.42 -3.52 1.55
C LYS A 174 36.52 -3.71 3.06
N TYR A 175 36.35 -2.64 3.84
CA TYR A 175 36.40 -2.71 5.29
C TYR A 175 35.24 -3.52 5.85
N PHE A 176 33.99 -3.13 5.54
CA PHE A 176 32.81 -3.75 6.15
C PHE A 176 32.53 -5.18 5.67
N LEU A 177 33.05 -5.57 4.50
CA LEU A 177 33.01 -6.96 4.04
C LEU A 177 33.87 -7.91 4.89
N ASN A 178 34.94 -7.40 5.51
CA ASN A 178 35.86 -8.23 6.31
C ASN A 178 35.58 -8.11 7.82
N SER A 179 35.22 -6.92 8.30
CA SER A 179 35.05 -6.64 9.73
C SER A 179 33.62 -6.83 10.24
N GLY A 180 32.65 -7.00 9.33
CA GLY A 180 31.22 -7.01 9.66
C GLY A 180 30.67 -5.59 9.85
N PHE A 181 29.38 -5.40 9.60
CA PHE A 181 28.73 -4.10 9.70
C PHE A 181 28.14 -3.87 11.11
N PRO A 182 28.44 -2.73 11.76
CA PRO A 182 27.83 -2.41 13.05
C PRO A 182 26.34 -2.14 12.87
N VAL A 183 25.51 -2.83 13.63
CA VAL A 183 24.06 -2.64 13.64
C VAL A 183 23.68 -1.76 14.83
N GLU A 184 23.01 -0.65 14.53
CA GLU A 184 22.50 0.32 15.51
C GLU A 184 20.97 0.35 15.50
N SER A 185 20.36 0.68 16.64
CA SER A 185 18.90 0.83 16.73
C SER A 185 18.41 2.16 16.16
N SER A 186 17.32 2.12 15.38
CA SER A 186 16.57 3.30 14.91
C SER A 186 15.27 3.55 15.68
N LEU A 187 15.00 2.80 16.75
CA LEU A 187 13.73 2.89 17.49
C LEU A 187 13.41 4.29 18.01
N HIS A 188 14.42 5.06 18.42
CA HIS A 188 14.28 6.44 18.89
C HIS A 188 13.65 7.39 17.87
N LYS A 189 13.65 7.04 16.57
CA LYS A 189 13.04 7.86 15.50
C LYS A 189 11.55 7.61 15.34
N VAL A 190 11.05 6.46 15.81
CA VAL A 190 9.68 5.97 15.60
C VAL A 190 9.03 5.53 16.92
N LEU A 191 9.59 5.96 18.06
CA LEU A 191 9.19 5.48 19.39
C LEU A 191 7.74 5.82 19.72
N ALA A 192 7.22 6.94 19.23
CA ALA A 192 5.87 7.42 19.53
C ALA A 192 4.79 6.39 19.20
N ASP A 193 4.82 5.79 18.00
CA ASP A 193 3.79 4.82 17.60
C ASP A 193 3.87 3.52 18.43
N HIS A 194 5.09 3.05 18.73
CA HIS A 194 5.29 1.84 19.53
C HIS A 194 4.89 2.05 21.00
N LEU A 195 5.35 3.15 21.60
CA LEU A 195 4.99 3.49 22.97
C LEU A 195 3.49 3.76 23.09
N GLY A 196 2.91 4.45 22.09
CA GLY A 196 1.48 4.69 22.00
C GLY A 196 0.66 3.40 21.95
N ALA A 197 1.11 2.39 21.20
CA ALA A 197 0.45 1.08 21.17
C ALA A 197 0.48 0.36 22.53
N GLU A 198 1.60 0.43 23.26
CA GLU A 198 1.73 -0.15 24.61
C GLU A 198 0.91 0.61 25.66
N ILE A 199 0.71 1.91 25.48
CA ILE A 199 -0.20 2.71 26.31
C ILE A 199 -1.65 2.33 25.98
N SER A 200 -1.99 2.16 24.70
CA SER A 200 -3.32 1.75 24.26
C SER A 200 -3.68 0.33 24.70
N SER A 201 -2.71 -0.59 24.79
CA SER A 201 -2.92 -1.96 25.29
C SER A 201 -3.07 -2.01 26.81
N GLY A 202 -2.62 -0.96 27.51
CA GLY A 202 -2.60 -0.87 28.96
C GLY A 202 -1.35 -1.51 29.61
N SER A 203 -0.34 -1.90 28.82
CA SER A 203 0.96 -2.35 29.34
C SER A 203 1.72 -1.21 30.04
N VAL A 204 1.65 0.01 29.48
CA VAL A 204 2.32 1.20 29.99
C VAL A 204 1.27 2.17 30.53
N LYS A 205 1.31 2.46 31.83
CA LYS A 205 0.36 3.35 32.52
C LYS A 205 1.02 4.58 33.14
N THR A 206 2.34 4.54 33.29
CA THR A 206 3.14 5.61 33.89
C THR A 206 4.39 5.89 33.06
N LYS A 207 5.01 7.05 33.30
CA LYS A 207 6.35 7.35 32.76
C LYS A 207 7.39 6.30 33.15
N GLN A 208 7.30 5.76 34.37
CA GLN A 208 8.24 4.72 34.81
C GLN A 208 8.06 3.44 33.99
N ASP A 209 6.83 3.03 33.70
CA ASP A 209 6.59 1.84 32.85
C ASP A 209 7.17 2.04 31.44
N ALA A 210 7.13 3.27 30.91
CA ALA A 210 7.72 3.59 29.61
C ALA A 210 9.26 3.51 29.62
N LEU A 211 9.90 3.96 30.70
CA LEU A 211 11.34 3.77 30.92
C LEU A 211 11.68 2.28 31.03
N ASP A 212 10.91 1.52 31.80
CA ASP A 212 11.09 0.09 31.98
C ASP A 212 10.92 -0.65 30.65
N PHE A 213 9.91 -0.29 29.84
CA PHE A 213 9.72 -0.80 28.48
C PHE A 213 10.97 -0.62 27.62
N LEU A 214 11.60 0.57 27.65
CA LEU A 214 12.82 0.82 26.87
C LEU A 214 13.96 -0.12 27.27
N THR A 215 14.07 -0.54 28.52
CA THR A 215 15.15 -1.45 28.98
C THR A 215 15.17 -2.80 28.26
N TRP A 216 14.02 -3.23 27.73
CA TRP A 216 13.87 -4.48 26.97
C TRP A 216 14.29 -4.36 25.50
N THR A 217 14.61 -3.16 25.04
CA THR A 217 14.84 -2.90 23.62
C THR A 217 16.31 -3.03 23.22
N PHE A 218 16.55 -3.29 21.93
CA PHE A 218 17.90 -3.20 21.36
C PHE A 218 18.46 -1.78 21.44
N LEU A 219 17.60 -0.75 21.45
CA LEU A 219 18.02 0.64 21.64
C LEU A 219 18.76 0.81 22.96
N PHE A 220 18.18 0.33 24.07
CA PHE A 220 18.80 0.42 25.38
C PHE A 220 20.17 -0.26 25.43
N ARG A 221 20.33 -1.41 24.78
CA ARG A 221 21.65 -2.08 24.68
C ARG A 221 22.66 -1.27 23.88
N ARG A 222 22.24 -0.55 22.84
CA ARG A 222 23.13 0.18 21.94
C ARG A 222 23.51 1.56 22.45
N ILE A 223 22.61 2.28 23.13
CA ILE A 223 22.91 3.61 23.69
C ILE A 223 24.05 3.55 24.71
N HIS A 224 24.16 2.48 25.50
CA HIS A 224 25.29 2.30 26.42
C HIS A 224 26.59 1.87 25.73
N LYS A 225 26.52 1.27 24.53
CA LYS A 225 27.70 0.81 23.78
C LYS A 225 28.28 1.86 22.83
N ASN A 226 27.42 2.72 22.27
CA ASN A 226 27.82 3.76 21.33
C ASN A 226 26.98 5.04 21.53
N PRO A 227 27.12 5.74 22.67
CA PRO A 227 26.30 6.91 22.99
C PRO A 227 26.39 8.02 21.93
N THR A 228 27.59 8.21 21.37
CA THR A 228 27.87 9.25 20.36
C THR A 228 27.03 9.10 19.10
N TYR A 229 26.71 7.87 18.68
CA TYR A 229 25.82 7.63 17.53
C TYR A 229 24.42 8.22 17.74
N TYR A 230 23.96 8.25 18.99
CA TYR A 230 22.66 8.80 19.39
C TYR A 230 22.71 10.30 19.71
N GLY A 231 23.86 10.96 19.48
CA GLY A 231 24.06 12.37 19.79
C GLY A 231 24.24 12.66 21.28
N ILE A 232 24.59 11.66 22.08
CA ILE A 232 24.82 11.82 23.52
C ILE A 232 26.26 12.31 23.72
N ALA A 233 26.43 13.53 24.25
CA ALA A 233 27.74 14.13 24.52
C ALA A 233 28.37 13.66 25.84
N ASP A 234 27.54 13.47 26.87
CA ASP A 234 27.98 12.95 28.17
C ASP A 234 27.83 11.43 28.19
N HIS A 235 28.96 10.73 28.10
CA HIS A 235 29.00 9.27 28.03
C HIS A 235 28.93 8.58 29.41
N SER A 236 28.75 9.34 30.50
CA SER A 236 28.51 8.78 31.83
C SER A 236 27.17 8.04 31.89
N GLU A 237 26.98 7.20 32.93
CA GLU A 237 25.68 6.54 33.15
C GLU A 237 24.58 7.59 33.38
N GLU A 238 24.90 8.68 34.08
CA GLU A 238 23.99 9.80 34.31
C GLU A 238 23.58 10.49 33.01
N GLY A 239 24.53 10.74 32.10
CA GLY A 239 24.27 11.36 30.80
C GLY A 239 23.38 10.52 29.90
N VAL A 240 23.63 9.20 29.85
CA VAL A 240 22.80 8.27 29.08
C VAL A 240 21.39 8.15 29.69
N ASN A 241 21.28 8.00 31.01
CA ASN A 241 19.98 7.91 31.69
C ASN A 241 19.15 9.18 31.48
N LYS A 242 19.78 10.36 31.54
CA LYS A 242 19.11 11.62 31.22
C LYS A 242 18.56 11.63 29.80
N TRP A 243 19.35 11.19 28.82
CA TRP A 243 18.89 11.13 27.43
C TRP A 243 17.69 10.19 27.24
N ILE A 244 17.66 9.05 27.93
CA ILE A 244 16.52 8.11 27.89
C ILE A 244 15.26 8.79 28.45
N VAL A 245 15.39 9.48 29.58
CA VAL A 245 14.28 10.22 30.19
C VAL A 245 13.76 11.32 29.25
N ASP A 246 14.67 12.12 28.70
CA ASP A 246 14.33 13.17 27.73
C ASP A 246 13.66 12.61 26.48
N LEU A 247 14.08 11.42 26.02
CA LEU A 247 13.46 10.73 24.89
C LEU A 247 12.01 10.31 25.21
N VAL A 248 11.77 9.75 26.39
CA VAL A 248 10.41 9.34 26.81
C VAL A 248 9.51 10.57 26.97
N ASP A 249 9.99 11.63 27.61
CA ASP A 249 9.25 12.87 27.79
C ASP A 249 8.86 13.47 26.44
N LYS A 250 9.84 13.65 25.54
CA LYS A 250 9.57 14.15 24.19
C LYS A 250 8.55 13.28 23.44
N THR A 251 8.63 11.96 23.60
CA THR A 251 7.71 11.03 22.94
C THR A 251 6.29 11.15 23.48
N MET A 252 6.14 11.25 24.80
CA MET A 252 4.83 11.45 25.44
C MET A 252 4.24 12.82 25.08
N ASP A 253 5.06 13.86 25.03
CA ASP A 253 4.65 15.20 24.61
C ASP A 253 4.20 15.20 23.14
N ASP A 254 4.91 14.50 22.25
CA ASP A 254 4.55 14.37 20.82
C ASP A 254 3.22 13.60 20.65
N LEU A 255 2.99 12.56 21.46
CA LEU A 255 1.70 11.87 21.48
C LEU A 255 0.58 12.76 22.04
N ALA A 256 0.85 13.56 23.07
CA ALA A 256 -0.11 14.50 23.65
C ALA A 256 -0.47 15.62 22.65
N GLU A 257 0.52 16.17 21.93
CA GLU A 257 0.31 17.17 20.87
C GLU A 257 -0.52 16.60 19.71
N SER A 258 -0.39 15.30 19.42
CA SER A 258 -1.26 14.61 18.46
C SER A 258 -2.71 14.41 18.94
N GLY A 259 -3.03 14.76 20.19
CA GLY A 259 -4.32 14.45 20.81
C GLY A 259 -4.46 12.97 21.17
N CYS A 260 -3.40 12.17 21.07
CA CYS A 260 -3.40 10.73 21.30
C CYS A 260 -3.22 10.37 22.80
N LEU A 261 -2.57 11.23 23.58
CA LEU A 261 -2.26 10.94 24.98
C LEU A 261 -2.87 11.98 25.93
N SER A 262 -3.46 11.51 27.02
CA SER A 262 -3.83 12.35 28.16
C SER A 262 -2.88 12.09 29.32
N ILE A 263 -2.22 13.14 29.81
CA ILE A 263 -1.30 13.09 30.95
C ILE A 263 -2.05 13.62 32.18
N MET A 264 -2.24 12.76 33.18
CA MET A 264 -3.00 13.09 34.39
C MET A 264 -2.10 13.65 35.50
N SER A 265 -2.71 14.38 36.44
CA SER A 265 -2.07 14.86 37.67
C SER A 265 -1.49 13.68 38.46
N GLY A 266 -0.16 13.61 38.57
CA GLY A 266 0.56 12.51 39.24
C GLY A 266 1.42 11.64 38.31
N GLY A 267 1.50 11.95 37.00
CA GLY A 267 2.40 11.26 36.07
C GLY A 267 1.85 9.96 35.47
N ASN A 268 0.56 9.68 35.72
CA ASN A 268 -0.18 8.62 35.04
C ASN A 268 -0.56 9.09 33.63
N VAL A 269 -0.54 8.17 32.68
CA VAL A 269 -0.91 8.41 31.29
C VAL A 269 -2.07 7.51 30.88
N ALA A 270 -2.96 8.04 30.03
CA ALA A 270 -4.10 7.31 29.51
C ALA A 270 -4.26 7.54 28.00
N PRO A 271 -4.60 6.50 27.23
CA PRO A 271 -4.87 6.66 25.80
C PRO A 271 -6.17 7.43 25.59
N THR A 272 -6.18 8.35 24.63
CA THR A 272 -7.43 8.91 24.12
C THR A 272 -8.05 7.96 23.08
N PRO A 273 -9.33 8.13 22.68
CA PRO A 273 -9.91 7.37 21.59
C PRO A 273 -9.07 7.45 20.30
N PHE A 274 -8.42 8.59 20.05
CA PHE A 274 -7.54 8.80 18.89
C PHE A 274 -6.31 7.90 18.88
N LEU A 275 -5.72 7.61 20.03
CA LEU A 275 -4.62 6.65 20.14
C LEU A 275 -5.08 5.21 19.98
N GLN A 276 -6.28 4.90 20.47
CA GLN A 276 -6.89 3.58 20.25
C GLN A 276 -7.15 3.36 18.76
N ILE A 277 -7.61 4.38 18.03
CA ILE A 277 -7.82 4.34 16.59
C ILE A 277 -6.47 4.15 15.86
N SER A 278 -5.45 4.97 16.15
CA SER A 278 -4.14 4.82 15.48
C SER A 278 -3.53 3.44 15.72
N SER A 279 -3.61 2.94 16.95
CA SER A 279 -3.08 1.63 17.33
C SER A 279 -3.86 0.48 16.67
N TYR A 280 -5.19 0.55 16.65
CA TYR A 280 -6.05 -0.47 16.03
C TYR A 280 -5.82 -0.58 14.52
N TYR A 281 -5.68 0.56 13.84
CA TYR A 281 -5.43 0.62 12.40
C TYR A 281 -3.97 0.54 12.02
N TYR A 282 -3.06 0.53 13.00
CA TYR A 282 -1.63 0.55 12.80
C TYR A 282 -1.19 1.71 11.88
N LEU A 283 -1.65 2.91 12.25
CA LEU A 283 -1.33 4.19 11.62
C LEU A 283 -0.46 5.04 12.54
N SER A 284 0.30 5.93 11.93
CA SER A 284 1.09 6.93 12.63
C SER A 284 0.21 7.91 13.41
N HIS A 285 0.62 8.24 14.64
CA HIS A 285 -0.01 9.30 15.44
C HIS A 285 0.02 10.67 14.74
N LYS A 286 0.92 10.87 13.77
CA LYS A 286 1.02 12.11 12.97
C LYS A 286 -0.08 12.16 11.91
N THR A 287 -0.48 11.02 11.35
CA THR A 287 -1.63 10.93 10.44
C THR A 287 -2.91 11.33 11.18
N ILE A 288 -3.09 10.85 12.42
CA ILE A 288 -4.23 11.27 13.26
C ILE A 288 -4.18 12.76 13.60
N ARG A 289 -3.00 13.30 13.99
CA ARG A 289 -2.83 14.74 14.20
C ARG A 289 -3.29 15.56 13.00
N MET A 290 -2.88 15.14 11.80
CA MET A 290 -3.28 15.80 10.55
C MET A 290 -4.80 15.75 10.35
N PHE A 291 -5.47 14.63 10.64
CA PHE A 291 -6.93 14.53 10.55
C PHE A 291 -7.61 15.55 11.46
N LEU A 292 -7.20 15.61 12.73
CA LEU A 292 -7.74 16.54 13.72
C LEU A 292 -7.55 18.01 13.34
N GLN A 293 -6.46 18.33 12.65
CA GLN A 293 -6.13 19.71 12.25
C GLN A 293 -6.84 20.15 10.96
N ARG A 294 -7.06 19.23 10.02
CA ARG A 294 -7.52 19.57 8.64
C ARG A 294 -8.99 19.31 8.40
N LEU A 295 -9.58 18.28 9.02
CA LEU A 295 -10.97 17.90 8.76
C LEU A 295 -11.93 18.76 9.58
N LYS A 296 -12.94 19.27 8.89
CA LYS A 296 -14.02 20.12 9.41
C LYS A 296 -15.37 19.39 9.34
N PRO A 297 -16.41 19.86 10.04
CA PRO A 297 -17.74 19.24 10.00
C PRO A 297 -18.32 19.01 8.60
N ASP A 298 -18.02 19.90 7.66
CA ASP A 298 -18.58 19.97 6.32
C ASP A 298 -17.58 19.68 5.20
N SER A 299 -16.47 18.99 5.51
CA SER A 299 -15.41 18.66 4.53
C SER A 299 -15.97 17.90 3.33
N GLY A 300 -15.62 18.34 2.13
CA GLY A 300 -16.00 17.70 0.87
C GLY A 300 -15.06 16.55 0.48
N LEU A 301 -15.38 15.90 -0.64
CA LEU A 301 -14.58 14.78 -1.15
C LEU A 301 -13.15 15.18 -1.52
N MET A 302 -12.94 16.41 -2.02
CA MET A 302 -11.61 16.90 -2.37
C MET A 302 -10.73 17.06 -1.12
N GLU A 303 -11.26 17.67 -0.05
CA GLU A 303 -10.52 17.84 1.20
C GLU A 303 -10.21 16.48 1.85
N ILE A 304 -11.17 15.54 1.83
CA ILE A 304 -10.98 14.18 2.35
C ILE A 304 -9.92 13.43 1.54
N LEU A 305 -9.97 13.50 0.20
CA LEU A 305 -8.99 12.86 -0.66
C LEU A 305 -7.59 13.47 -0.47
N SER A 306 -7.49 14.79 -0.39
CA SER A 306 -6.25 15.48 -0.07
C SER A 306 -5.70 15.02 1.29
N CYS A 307 -6.55 14.93 2.30
CA CYS A 307 -6.18 14.46 3.63
C CYS A 307 -5.70 13.00 3.60
N LEU A 308 -6.39 12.11 2.89
CA LEU A 308 -5.97 10.72 2.68
C LEU A 308 -4.55 10.66 2.11
N CYS A 309 -4.29 11.36 1.00
CA CYS A 309 -3.03 11.25 0.27
C CYS A 309 -1.84 11.93 0.98
N ARG A 310 -2.10 12.82 1.94
CA ARG A 310 -1.08 13.45 2.81
C ARG A 310 -0.70 12.64 4.04
N SER A 311 -1.32 11.48 4.23
CA SER A 311 -1.04 10.60 5.36
C SER A 311 0.41 10.09 5.31
N THR A 312 1.04 9.97 6.47
CA THR A 312 2.46 9.56 6.59
C THR A 312 2.74 8.16 6.06
N GLU A 313 1.70 7.33 5.95
CA GLU A 313 1.77 6.01 5.34
C GLU A 313 2.17 6.05 3.85
N TYR A 314 2.09 7.22 3.22
CA TYR A 314 2.53 7.44 1.84
C TYR A 314 3.93 8.08 1.72
N ASP A 315 4.62 8.40 2.82
CA ASP A 315 5.95 9.05 2.80
C ASP A 315 6.98 8.28 1.97
N GLU A 316 6.87 6.94 1.95
CA GLU A 316 7.79 6.04 1.25
C GLU A 316 7.29 5.58 -0.12
N LEU A 317 6.25 6.24 -0.68
CA LEU A 317 5.84 5.96 -2.05
C LEU A 317 7.02 6.28 -3.02
N PRO A 318 7.41 5.35 -3.92
CA PRO A 318 8.56 5.57 -4.78
C PRO A 318 8.33 6.72 -5.77
N ILE A 319 9.29 7.64 -5.82
CA ILE A 319 9.39 8.67 -6.85
C ILE A 319 10.61 8.38 -7.72
N ARG A 320 10.43 8.44 -9.04
CA ARG A 320 11.48 8.16 -10.03
C ARG A 320 11.85 9.42 -10.80
N HIS A 321 13.01 9.37 -11.45
CA HIS A 321 13.50 10.48 -12.27
C HIS A 321 12.53 10.80 -13.42
N ASN A 322 12.28 12.09 -13.65
CA ASN A 322 11.35 12.64 -14.64
C ASN A 322 9.87 12.30 -14.42
N GLU A 323 9.47 11.86 -13.21
CA GLU A 323 8.05 11.69 -12.88
C GLU A 323 7.31 13.02 -12.67
N ASP A 324 8.01 14.15 -12.55
CA ASP A 324 7.43 15.49 -12.46
C ASP A 324 6.60 15.87 -13.70
N LEU A 325 7.12 15.60 -14.90
CA LEU A 325 6.40 15.83 -16.16
C LEU A 325 5.18 14.91 -16.28
N ILE A 326 5.36 13.63 -15.93
CA ILE A 326 4.29 12.62 -15.99
C ILE A 326 3.17 12.97 -14.99
N ASN A 327 3.53 13.41 -13.79
CA ASN A 327 2.57 13.84 -12.77
C ASN A 327 1.83 15.10 -13.21
N ALA A 328 2.51 16.06 -13.86
CA ALA A 328 1.85 17.24 -14.41
C ALA A 328 0.84 16.88 -15.52
N GLU A 329 1.20 15.98 -16.43
CA GLU A 329 0.29 15.48 -17.49
C GLU A 329 -0.92 14.71 -16.91
N LEU A 330 -0.71 13.93 -15.85
CA LEU A 330 -1.79 13.25 -15.15
C LEU A 330 -2.70 14.21 -14.39
N SER A 331 -2.13 15.27 -13.78
CA SER A 331 -2.88 16.32 -13.07
C SER A 331 -3.93 16.97 -13.98
N GLU A 332 -3.61 17.17 -15.25
CA GLU A 332 -4.52 17.76 -16.25
C GLU A 332 -5.66 16.83 -16.69
N GLN A 333 -5.55 15.52 -16.44
CA GLN A 333 -6.55 14.53 -16.86
C GLN A 333 -7.54 14.17 -15.77
N VAL A 334 -7.15 14.30 -14.50
CA VAL A 334 -7.97 13.93 -13.35
C VAL A 334 -8.94 15.04 -12.92
N ARG A 335 -10.01 14.66 -12.24
CA ARG A 335 -11.05 15.58 -11.74
C ARG A 335 -10.50 16.74 -10.90
N TYR A 336 -9.68 16.42 -9.88
CA TYR A 336 -9.06 17.41 -9.02
C TYR A 336 -7.60 17.54 -9.37
N LYS A 337 -7.24 18.69 -9.93
CA LYS A 337 -5.86 19.01 -10.25
C LYS A 337 -5.01 19.05 -8.98
N ALA A 338 -3.74 18.67 -9.10
CA ALA A 338 -2.80 18.70 -7.99
C ALA A 338 -2.67 20.11 -7.39
N GLU A 339 -2.71 21.14 -8.24
CA GLU A 339 -2.64 22.56 -7.85
C GLU A 339 -3.81 22.97 -6.95
N ASP A 340 -5.01 22.43 -7.20
CA ASP A 340 -6.23 22.75 -6.45
C ASP A 340 -6.34 21.93 -5.16
N GLY A 341 -6.00 20.64 -5.21
CA GLY A 341 -6.18 19.71 -4.08
C GLY A 341 -5.00 19.63 -3.11
N ILE A 342 -3.77 19.81 -3.60
CA ILE A 342 -2.53 19.58 -2.84
C ILE A 342 -1.37 20.49 -3.30
N GLY A 343 -1.70 21.67 -3.83
CA GLY A 343 -0.75 22.55 -4.53
C GLY A 343 0.32 23.22 -3.67
N ASP A 344 0.24 23.09 -2.34
CA ASP A 344 1.31 23.51 -1.42
C ASP A 344 2.48 22.50 -1.38
N ILE A 345 2.35 21.35 -2.03
CA ILE A 345 3.38 20.33 -2.17
C ILE A 345 3.90 20.31 -3.61
N ARG A 346 5.20 20.02 -3.78
CA ARG A 346 5.82 19.91 -5.11
C ARG A 346 5.25 18.73 -5.91
N ILE A 347 5.16 18.89 -7.24
CA ILE A 347 4.61 17.87 -8.15
C ILE A 347 5.34 16.51 -8.11
N ILE A 348 6.62 16.51 -7.72
CA ILE A 348 7.49 15.33 -7.61
C ILE A 348 7.39 14.64 -6.23
N ASP A 349 6.47 15.05 -5.37
CA ASP A 349 6.34 14.50 -4.02
C ASP A 349 5.49 13.21 -3.98
N PRO A 350 5.83 12.22 -3.12
CA PRO A 350 5.05 11.00 -2.96
C PRO A 350 3.55 11.22 -2.67
N HIS A 351 3.19 12.25 -1.89
CA HIS A 351 1.79 12.53 -1.57
C HIS A 351 1.00 13.03 -2.78
N VAL A 352 1.63 13.86 -3.62
CA VAL A 352 1.02 14.32 -4.88
C VAL A 352 0.82 13.14 -5.82
N LYS A 353 1.82 12.25 -5.93
CA LYS A 353 1.69 11.04 -6.71
C LYS A 353 0.55 10.14 -6.20
N ALA A 354 0.44 9.91 -4.88
CA ALA A 354 -0.67 9.16 -4.31
C ALA A 354 -2.04 9.79 -4.67
N PHE A 355 -2.14 11.12 -4.58
CA PHE A 355 -3.32 11.88 -4.94
C PHE A 355 -3.73 11.70 -6.40
N LEU A 356 -2.78 11.73 -7.33
CA LEU A 356 -3.04 11.48 -8.75
C LEU A 356 -3.44 10.02 -9.00
N LEU A 357 -2.70 9.05 -8.46
CA LEU A 357 -2.94 7.61 -8.68
C LEU A 357 -4.33 7.16 -8.22
N VAL A 358 -4.80 7.63 -7.06
CA VAL A 358 -6.16 7.32 -6.58
C VAL A 358 -7.22 7.82 -7.57
N GLN A 359 -7.07 9.04 -8.09
CA GLN A 359 -8.02 9.61 -9.04
C GLN A 359 -7.96 8.91 -10.40
N THR A 360 -6.77 8.68 -10.94
CA THR A 360 -6.56 7.92 -12.19
C THR A 360 -7.25 6.55 -12.11
N PHE A 361 -7.16 5.88 -10.96
CA PHE A 361 -7.87 4.62 -10.71
C PHE A 361 -9.40 4.78 -10.66
N ILE A 362 -9.92 5.77 -9.91
CA ILE A 362 -11.37 6.03 -9.82
C ILE A 362 -11.98 6.41 -11.20
N GLU A 363 -11.20 7.04 -12.05
CA GLU A 363 -11.60 7.42 -13.41
C GLU A 363 -11.44 6.30 -14.42
N ARG A 364 -10.65 5.28 -14.08
CA ARG A 364 -10.26 4.18 -14.98
C ARG A 364 -9.48 4.67 -16.20
N LEU A 365 -8.64 5.68 -15.98
CA LEU A 365 -7.69 6.16 -16.98
C LEU A 365 -6.56 5.15 -17.18
N GLU A 366 -5.93 5.20 -18.35
CA GLU A 366 -4.74 4.41 -18.63
C GLU A 366 -3.55 4.98 -17.85
N PHE A 367 -2.81 4.12 -17.15
CA PHE A 367 -1.60 4.54 -16.45
C PHE A 367 -0.46 4.73 -17.46
N PRO A 368 0.34 5.81 -17.36
CA PRO A 368 1.37 6.11 -18.37
C PRO A 368 2.44 5.02 -18.50
N ILE A 369 2.78 4.38 -17.38
CA ILE A 369 3.81 3.35 -17.31
C ILE A 369 3.42 2.26 -16.30
N ALA A 370 3.92 1.04 -16.50
CA ALA A 370 3.67 -0.12 -15.62
C ALA A 370 4.05 0.14 -14.15
N ASP A 371 5.02 1.01 -13.91
CA ASP A 371 5.43 1.40 -12.56
C ASP A 371 4.28 2.09 -11.79
N TYR A 372 3.47 2.92 -12.46
CA TYR A 372 2.32 3.60 -11.85
C TYR A 372 1.19 2.62 -11.51
N VAL A 373 1.02 1.57 -12.31
CA VAL A 373 0.06 0.48 -12.01
C VAL A 373 0.43 -0.20 -10.70
N GLN A 374 1.72 -0.55 -10.53
CA GLN A 374 2.18 -1.19 -9.31
C GLN A 374 2.10 -0.25 -8.11
N ASP A 375 2.52 1.00 -8.26
CA ASP A 375 2.45 2.00 -7.20
C ASP A 375 0.98 2.24 -6.77
N THR A 376 0.03 2.22 -7.72
CA THR A 376 -1.41 2.33 -7.43
C THR A 376 -1.88 1.19 -6.53
N VAL A 377 -1.48 -0.06 -6.79
CA VAL A 377 -1.84 -1.20 -5.92
C VAL A 377 -1.36 -0.97 -4.49
N SER A 378 -0.13 -0.47 -4.31
CA SER A 378 0.42 -0.12 -2.99
C SER A 378 -0.35 1.02 -2.32
N VAL A 379 -0.77 2.04 -3.09
CA VAL A 379 -1.57 3.16 -2.58
C VAL A 379 -2.96 2.69 -2.11
N LEU A 380 -3.64 1.89 -2.94
CA LEU A 380 -4.97 1.36 -2.66
C LEU A 380 -4.98 0.37 -1.49
N ASP A 381 -3.89 -0.37 -1.29
CA ASP A 381 -3.73 -1.27 -0.14
C ASP A 381 -3.79 -0.55 1.20
N GLN A 382 -3.30 0.68 1.26
CA GLN A 382 -3.34 1.51 2.46
C GLN A 382 -4.62 2.34 2.55
N ALA A 383 -5.19 2.73 1.41
CA ALA A 383 -6.26 3.73 1.35
C ALA A 383 -7.48 3.37 2.21
N LEU A 384 -7.95 2.12 2.14
CA LEU A 384 -9.14 1.71 2.89
C LEU A 384 -8.91 1.72 4.40
N ARG A 385 -7.73 1.32 4.86
CA ARG A 385 -7.35 1.31 6.27
C ARG A 385 -7.28 2.73 6.83
N ILE A 386 -6.68 3.64 6.06
CA ILE A 386 -6.57 5.05 6.41
C ILE A 386 -7.96 5.71 6.45
N LEU A 387 -8.80 5.47 5.44
CA LEU A 387 -10.16 6.00 5.41
C LEU A 387 -11.03 5.48 6.54
N GLN A 388 -10.91 4.21 6.92
CA GLN A 388 -11.63 3.65 8.07
C GLN A 388 -11.22 4.33 9.39
N ALA A 389 -9.92 4.53 9.60
CA ALA A 389 -9.43 5.28 10.76
C ALA A 389 -9.87 6.75 10.73
N MET A 390 -9.89 7.36 9.55
CA MET A 390 -10.38 8.72 9.35
C MET A 390 -11.87 8.82 9.71
N THR A 391 -12.69 7.85 9.28
CA THR A 391 -14.10 7.75 9.65
C THR A 391 -14.29 7.69 11.16
N ASP A 392 -13.54 6.83 11.85
CA ASP A 392 -13.65 6.68 13.31
C ASP A 392 -13.18 7.94 14.05
N THR A 393 -12.11 8.58 13.56
CA THR A 393 -11.58 9.83 14.12
C THR A 393 -12.61 10.96 14.00
N VAL A 394 -13.19 11.13 12.82
CA VAL A 394 -14.18 12.18 12.54
C VAL A 394 -15.52 11.90 13.21
N ALA A 395 -15.88 10.63 13.39
CA ALA A 395 -17.04 10.23 14.17
C ALA A 395 -16.88 10.59 15.65
N GLU A 396 -15.69 10.40 16.23
CA GLU A 396 -15.38 10.84 17.60
C GLU A 396 -15.46 12.37 17.75
N MET A 397 -15.08 13.12 16.70
CA MET A 397 -15.28 14.57 16.64
C MET A 397 -16.75 14.99 16.46
N GLY A 398 -17.64 14.04 16.12
CA GLY A 398 -19.07 14.26 15.95
C GLY A 398 -19.49 14.78 14.58
N TYR A 399 -18.68 14.66 13.53
CA TYR A 399 -18.93 15.30 12.23
C TYR A 399 -19.65 14.38 11.24
N LEU A 400 -20.99 14.35 11.28
CA LEU A 400 -21.80 13.39 10.51
C LEU A 400 -21.63 13.52 9.00
N LYS A 401 -21.72 14.73 8.47
CA LYS A 401 -21.61 14.98 7.03
C LYS A 401 -20.25 14.52 6.47
N THR A 402 -19.18 14.80 7.21
CA THR A 402 -17.83 14.37 6.82
C THR A 402 -17.68 12.85 6.90
N VAL A 403 -18.22 12.20 7.94
CA VAL A 403 -18.28 10.72 8.00
C VAL A 403 -18.94 10.13 6.76
N LEU A 404 -20.09 10.64 6.35
CA LEU A 404 -20.80 10.16 5.16
C LEU A 404 -19.96 10.36 3.89
N ASN A 405 -19.32 11.53 3.73
CA ASN A 405 -18.45 11.80 2.59
C ASN A 405 -17.20 10.88 2.57
N ILE A 406 -16.63 10.53 3.73
CA ILE A 406 -15.51 9.57 3.79
C ILE A 406 -15.97 8.19 3.29
N ILE A 407 -17.17 7.75 3.72
CA ILE A 407 -17.74 6.48 3.25
C ILE A 407 -18.03 6.53 1.74
N THR A 408 -18.51 7.66 1.22
CA THR A 408 -18.66 7.87 -0.23
C THR A 408 -17.32 7.76 -0.96
N LEU A 409 -16.23 8.31 -0.42
CA LEU A 409 -14.90 8.14 -1.03
C LEU A 409 -14.44 6.68 -0.98
N MET A 410 -14.71 5.95 0.11
CA MET A 410 -14.44 4.50 0.18
C MET A 410 -15.18 3.73 -0.91
N GLN A 411 -16.47 4.02 -1.12
CA GLN A 411 -17.26 3.44 -2.21
C GLN A 411 -16.66 3.80 -3.58
N CYS A 412 -16.23 5.05 -3.78
CA CYS A 412 -15.63 5.50 -5.03
C CYS A 412 -14.36 4.71 -5.36
N ILE A 413 -13.51 4.49 -4.36
CA ILE A 413 -12.30 3.68 -4.48
C ILE A 413 -12.68 2.23 -4.76
N LYS A 414 -13.54 1.59 -3.96
CA LYS A 414 -13.87 0.16 -4.14
C LYS A 414 -14.54 -0.14 -5.49
N GLN A 415 -15.33 0.79 -6.02
CA GLN A 415 -16.01 0.64 -7.32
C GLN A 415 -15.21 1.19 -8.51
N ALA A 416 -14.06 1.84 -8.25
CA ALA A 416 -13.32 2.62 -9.24
C ALA A 416 -14.27 3.53 -10.03
N SER A 417 -15.05 4.34 -9.30
CA SER A 417 -16.00 5.28 -9.89
C SER A 417 -16.39 6.42 -8.96
N TRP A 418 -16.37 7.66 -9.44
CA TRP A 418 -16.89 8.83 -8.71
C TRP A 418 -18.40 8.76 -8.44
N GLU A 419 -18.83 9.47 -7.40
CA GLU A 419 -20.17 9.53 -6.82
C GLU A 419 -21.26 10.04 -7.77
N TYR A 420 -20.88 10.88 -8.73
CA TYR A 420 -21.79 11.44 -9.74
C TYR A 420 -22.14 10.44 -10.85
N HIS A 421 -21.50 9.26 -10.89
CA HIS A 421 -21.89 8.19 -11.79
C HIS A 421 -23.11 7.42 -11.26
N ASP A 422 -23.88 6.84 -12.18
CA ASP A 422 -24.98 5.95 -11.84
C ASP A 422 -24.42 4.58 -11.40
N PRO A 423 -24.62 4.16 -10.14
CA PRO A 423 -24.06 2.92 -9.61
C PRO A 423 -24.61 1.67 -10.31
N VAL A 424 -25.82 1.72 -10.91
CA VAL A 424 -26.37 0.60 -11.70
C VAL A 424 -25.57 0.38 -12.98
N THR A 425 -24.97 1.44 -13.53
CA THR A 425 -24.17 1.36 -14.76
C THR A 425 -22.78 0.75 -14.55
N LEU A 426 -22.41 0.46 -13.30
CA LEU A 426 -21.16 -0.22 -12.94
C LEU A 426 -21.30 -1.75 -12.94
N LEU A 427 -22.51 -2.28 -13.07
CA LEU A 427 -22.81 -3.70 -13.15
C LEU A 427 -22.41 -4.31 -14.52
N PRO A 428 -22.25 -5.65 -14.63
CA PRO A 428 -21.85 -6.30 -15.88
C PRO A 428 -22.74 -5.93 -17.06
N GLY A 429 -22.16 -5.77 -18.25
CA GLY A 429 -22.91 -5.51 -19.49
C GLY A 429 -23.40 -4.07 -19.64
N MET A 430 -23.05 -3.17 -18.72
CA MET A 430 -23.42 -1.76 -18.75
C MET A 430 -22.23 -0.88 -19.09
N LYS A 431 -22.50 0.30 -19.66
CA LYS A 431 -21.51 1.35 -19.87
C LYS A 431 -21.71 2.43 -18.81
N ARG A 432 -20.61 2.83 -18.15
CA ARG A 432 -20.57 3.90 -17.13
C ARG A 432 -21.21 5.17 -17.67
N LYS A 433 -22.17 5.74 -16.92
CA LYS A 433 -22.85 7.00 -17.25
C LYS A 433 -23.01 7.85 -15.99
N GLU A 434 -23.15 9.14 -16.18
CA GLU A 434 -23.51 10.07 -15.11
C GLU A 434 -24.95 9.84 -14.64
N ARG A 435 -25.19 10.10 -13.36
CA ARG A 435 -26.48 9.97 -12.71
C ARG A 435 -27.45 11.00 -13.29
N ARG A 436 -28.65 10.57 -13.67
CA ARG A 436 -29.73 11.48 -14.11
C ARG A 436 -30.36 12.16 -12.90
N ALA A 437 -30.70 13.45 -13.04
CA ALA A 437 -31.32 14.23 -11.97
C ALA A 437 -32.68 13.66 -11.50
N GLN A 438 -33.41 12.94 -12.35
CA GLN A 438 -34.68 12.28 -12.00
C GLN A 438 -34.85 10.93 -12.72
N GLY A 439 -35.48 9.96 -12.05
CA GLY A 439 -36.00 8.73 -12.65
C GLY A 439 -34.99 7.59 -12.91
N GLY A 440 -33.82 7.61 -12.26
CA GLY A 440 -32.85 6.51 -12.29
C GLY A 440 -33.24 5.35 -11.38
N VAL A 441 -32.88 4.13 -11.77
CA VAL A 441 -33.08 2.91 -10.95
C VAL A 441 -32.02 2.89 -9.86
N LYS A 442 -32.41 2.65 -8.61
CA LYS A 442 -31.44 2.50 -7.50
C LYS A 442 -30.96 1.04 -7.39
N LEU A 443 -29.77 0.84 -6.80
CA LEU A 443 -29.27 -0.51 -6.51
C LEU A 443 -30.22 -1.29 -5.58
N ASP A 444 -30.81 -0.63 -4.58
CA ASP A 444 -31.80 -1.23 -3.68
C ASP A 444 -33.01 -1.78 -4.45
N GLU A 445 -33.57 -0.99 -5.37
CA GLU A 445 -34.71 -1.41 -6.21
C GLU A 445 -34.37 -2.57 -7.14
N LEU A 446 -33.14 -2.60 -7.66
CA LEU A 446 -32.66 -3.64 -8.56
C LEU A 446 -32.44 -4.97 -7.81
N GLY A 447 -31.93 -4.90 -6.58
CA GLY A 447 -31.68 -6.07 -5.75
C GLY A 447 -32.94 -6.66 -5.11
N ARG A 448 -34.03 -5.89 -4.94
CA ARG A 448 -35.33 -6.38 -4.44
C ARG A 448 -36.16 -7.07 -5.54
N GLY A 449 -35.94 -8.37 -5.72
CA GLY A 449 -36.88 -9.29 -6.40
C GLY A 449 -36.73 -9.47 -7.92
N ARG A 450 -37.77 -10.00 -8.58
CA ARG A 450 -37.78 -10.35 -10.03
C ARG A 450 -37.69 -9.15 -10.99
N LYS A 451 -37.57 -7.92 -10.47
CA LYS A 451 -37.44 -6.69 -11.27
C LYS A 451 -36.15 -6.69 -12.10
N ALA A 452 -35.06 -7.31 -11.62
CA ALA A 452 -33.85 -7.44 -12.43
C ALA A 452 -34.14 -8.06 -13.81
N GLU A 453 -35.09 -9.02 -13.90
CA GLU A 453 -35.47 -9.67 -15.16
C GLU A 453 -36.22 -8.75 -16.12
N SER A 454 -37.15 -7.93 -15.60
CA SER A 454 -37.94 -6.98 -16.40
C SER A 454 -37.19 -5.68 -16.71
N MET A 455 -36.14 -5.38 -15.94
CA MET A 455 -35.32 -4.17 -16.09
C MET A 455 -34.15 -4.36 -17.06
N VAL A 456 -33.74 -5.59 -17.36
CA VAL A 456 -32.69 -5.87 -18.38
C VAL A 456 -33.02 -5.22 -19.73
N SER A 457 -34.28 -5.30 -20.17
CA SER A 457 -34.72 -4.71 -21.44
C SER A 457 -34.74 -3.18 -21.41
N LYS A 458 -34.97 -2.58 -20.24
CA LYS A 458 -34.99 -1.12 -20.04
C LYS A 458 -33.58 -0.53 -19.89
N LEU A 459 -32.66 -1.28 -19.30
CA LEU A 459 -31.30 -0.83 -19.00
C LEU A 459 -30.33 -1.02 -20.18
N ASN A 460 -30.76 -1.68 -21.25
CA ASN A 460 -29.95 -1.94 -22.46
C ASN A 460 -28.62 -2.66 -22.14
N VAL A 461 -28.71 -3.71 -21.33
CA VAL A 461 -27.58 -4.56 -20.95
C VAL A 461 -27.08 -5.32 -22.17
N ASP A 462 -25.75 -5.42 -22.34
CA ASP A 462 -25.13 -6.25 -23.37
C ASP A 462 -25.66 -7.69 -23.32
N ARG A 463 -26.17 -8.18 -24.46
CA ARG A 463 -26.77 -9.51 -24.60
C ARG A 463 -25.86 -10.64 -24.10
N ASN A 464 -24.55 -10.49 -24.29
CA ASN A 464 -23.57 -11.50 -23.88
C ASN A 464 -23.32 -11.51 -22.36
N GLN A 465 -23.69 -10.44 -21.65
CA GLN A 465 -23.45 -10.27 -20.21
C GLN A 465 -24.73 -10.26 -19.37
N ILE A 466 -25.91 -10.46 -19.97
CA ILE A 466 -27.21 -10.50 -19.26
C ILE A 466 -27.19 -11.52 -18.10
N ALA A 467 -26.61 -12.70 -18.30
CA ALA A 467 -26.57 -13.74 -17.26
C ALA A 467 -25.75 -13.30 -16.04
N GLU A 468 -24.57 -12.72 -16.26
CA GLU A 468 -23.72 -12.21 -15.18
C GLU A 468 -24.33 -10.97 -14.53
N PHE A 469 -24.93 -10.06 -15.31
CA PHE A 469 -25.68 -8.92 -14.78
C PHE A 469 -26.78 -9.38 -13.82
N LYS A 470 -27.61 -10.35 -14.24
CA LYS A 470 -28.69 -10.89 -13.40
C LYS A 470 -28.12 -11.53 -12.15
N LYS A 471 -27.07 -12.33 -12.27
CA LYS A 471 -26.42 -12.97 -11.12
C LYS A 471 -25.92 -11.93 -10.12
N VAL A 472 -25.24 -10.88 -10.57
CA VAL A 472 -24.75 -9.79 -9.70
C VAL A 472 -25.92 -8.99 -9.08
N ALA A 473 -26.96 -8.68 -9.86
CA ALA A 473 -28.15 -7.98 -9.40
C ALA A 473 -28.87 -8.73 -8.26
N HIS A 474 -29.06 -10.05 -8.39
CA HIS A 474 -29.65 -10.89 -7.34
C HIS A 474 -28.70 -11.13 -6.15
N SER A 475 -27.40 -10.84 -6.32
CA SER A 475 -26.41 -10.97 -5.26
C SER A 475 -26.16 -9.66 -4.51
N LEU A 476 -26.86 -8.57 -4.87
CA LEU A 476 -26.73 -7.30 -4.18
C LEU A 476 -27.18 -7.43 -2.72
N PRO A 477 -26.42 -6.87 -1.76
CA PRO A 477 -26.68 -7.00 -0.33
C PRO A 477 -27.79 -6.02 0.11
N VAL A 478 -28.99 -6.19 -0.43
CA VAL A 478 -30.14 -5.34 -0.07
C VAL A 478 -30.74 -5.82 1.25
N LEU A 479 -31.08 -4.89 2.14
CA LEU A 479 -31.48 -5.16 3.51
C LEU A 479 -32.95 -4.82 3.78
N ASP A 480 -33.69 -5.70 4.43
CA ASP A 480 -34.87 -5.32 5.22
C ASP A 480 -34.40 -4.92 6.62
N ILE A 481 -34.82 -3.73 7.05
CA ILE A 481 -34.28 -3.10 8.25
C ILE A 481 -35.44 -2.72 9.16
N GLN A 482 -35.29 -3.05 10.44
CA GLN A 482 -36.18 -2.63 11.50
C GLN A 482 -35.39 -1.87 12.56
N VAL A 483 -35.85 -0.67 12.90
CA VAL A 483 -35.26 0.18 13.94
C VAL A 483 -36.33 0.42 15.00
N LEU A 484 -36.09 -0.03 16.22
CA LEU A 484 -37.02 0.10 17.35
C LEU A 484 -36.29 0.79 18.52
N ARG A 485 -37.01 1.64 19.26
CA ARG A 485 -36.57 2.09 20.59
C ARG A 485 -36.94 1.01 21.61
N ASP A 486 -36.04 0.72 22.53
CA ASP A 486 -36.32 -0.20 23.63
C ASP A 486 -37.40 0.38 24.55
N GLU A 487 -38.34 -0.46 24.99
CA GLU A 487 -39.49 -0.04 25.80
C GLU A 487 -39.09 0.34 27.23
N GLU A 488 -38.04 -0.27 27.77
CA GLU A 488 -37.54 -0.01 29.13
C GLU A 488 -36.49 1.12 29.14
N ASN A 489 -35.71 1.25 28.06
CA ASN A 489 -34.69 2.28 27.91
C ASN A 489 -34.81 3.02 26.56
N THR A 490 -35.46 4.18 26.56
CA THR A 490 -35.69 4.97 25.33
C THR A 490 -34.43 5.50 24.64
N ASP A 491 -33.28 5.45 25.32
CA ASP A 491 -31.96 5.78 24.76
C ASP A 491 -31.30 4.59 24.06
N CYS A 492 -31.87 3.39 24.19
CA CYS A 492 -31.40 2.19 23.50
C CYS A 492 -32.17 1.97 22.20
N LEU A 493 -31.43 1.79 21.10
CA LEU A 493 -31.95 1.45 19.79
C LEU A 493 -31.63 0.00 19.46
N LYS A 494 -32.66 -0.77 19.13
CA LYS A 494 -32.55 -2.13 18.61
C LYS A 494 -32.69 -2.10 17.10
N ILE A 495 -31.63 -2.50 16.40
CA ILE A 495 -31.53 -2.44 14.94
C ILE A 495 -31.31 -3.86 14.43
N THR A 496 -32.28 -4.33 13.65
CA THR A 496 -32.24 -5.64 12.97
C THR A 496 -32.17 -5.40 11.47
N MET A 497 -31.19 -6.02 10.83
CA MET A 497 -30.95 -5.92 9.39
C MET A 497 -30.83 -7.32 8.80
N VAL A 498 -31.65 -7.64 7.80
CA VAL A 498 -31.70 -8.97 7.19
C VAL A 498 -31.57 -8.84 5.68
N HIS A 499 -30.68 -9.62 5.06
CA HIS A 499 -30.60 -9.67 3.60
C HIS A 499 -31.93 -10.14 2.99
N VAL A 500 -32.44 -9.36 2.04
CA VAL A 500 -33.61 -9.74 1.22
C VAL A 500 -33.27 -10.92 0.33
N ASN A 501 -32.03 -10.99 -0.14
CA ASN A 501 -31.55 -12.02 -1.05
C ASN A 501 -30.91 -13.16 -0.27
N SER A 502 -31.37 -14.40 -0.52
CA SER A 502 -30.84 -15.60 0.16
C SER A 502 -29.44 -16.04 -0.30
N ARG A 503 -28.89 -15.39 -1.34
CA ARG A 503 -27.59 -15.72 -1.96
C ARG A 503 -26.71 -14.49 -2.11
N VAL A 504 -26.37 -13.86 -0.99
CA VAL A 504 -25.35 -12.81 -0.96
C VAL A 504 -23.96 -13.45 -0.78
N PRO A 505 -23.02 -13.24 -1.72
CA PRO A 505 -21.65 -13.74 -1.60
C PRO A 505 -20.94 -13.11 -0.42
N LYS A 506 -19.96 -13.82 0.16
CA LYS A 506 -19.11 -13.28 1.24
C LYS A 506 -18.35 -12.02 0.83
N ASN A 507 -18.07 -11.86 -0.47
CA ASN A 507 -17.34 -10.73 -1.02
C ASN A 507 -18.29 -9.85 -1.82
N SER A 508 -18.18 -8.54 -1.62
CA SER A 508 -18.87 -7.52 -2.40
C SER A 508 -18.41 -7.53 -3.85
N TYR A 509 -19.31 -7.18 -4.76
CA TYR A 509 -18.99 -7.02 -6.18
C TYR A 509 -18.19 -5.73 -6.40
N THR A 510 -16.86 -5.86 -6.51
CA THR A 510 -15.90 -4.77 -6.74
C THR A 510 -14.91 -5.19 -7.83
N PRO A 511 -15.32 -5.23 -9.11
CA PRO A 511 -14.58 -5.91 -10.18
C PRO A 511 -13.23 -5.25 -10.53
N GLN A 512 -13.07 -3.96 -10.21
CA GLN A 512 -11.85 -3.20 -10.52
C GLN A 512 -10.86 -3.15 -9.36
N PHE A 513 -11.31 -3.44 -8.13
CA PHE A 513 -10.44 -3.40 -6.96
C PHE A 513 -9.61 -4.68 -6.91
N HIS A 514 -8.29 -4.55 -6.73
CA HIS A 514 -7.33 -5.64 -6.88
C HIS A 514 -7.45 -6.74 -5.81
N LYS A 515 -8.07 -6.44 -4.65
CA LYS A 515 -8.32 -7.39 -3.56
C LYS A 515 -9.81 -7.67 -3.37
N PRO A 516 -10.23 -8.93 -3.11
CA PRO A 516 -11.60 -9.21 -2.75
C PRO A 516 -12.04 -8.42 -1.51
N GLN A 517 -13.15 -7.69 -1.62
CA GLN A 517 -13.71 -6.90 -0.53
C GLN A 517 -14.80 -7.68 0.17
N ARG A 518 -14.75 -7.76 1.51
CA ARG A 518 -15.87 -8.31 2.30
C ARG A 518 -16.95 -7.26 2.46
N GLU A 519 -18.19 -7.74 2.56
CA GLU A 519 -19.32 -6.87 2.87
C GLU A 519 -19.19 -6.31 4.30
N SER A 520 -19.34 -4.99 4.40
CA SER A 520 -19.33 -4.26 5.67
C SER A 520 -20.26 -3.05 5.58
N TRP A 521 -20.91 -2.75 6.70
CA TRP A 521 -21.84 -1.63 6.83
C TRP A 521 -21.45 -0.74 8.01
N PHE A 522 -21.71 0.55 7.85
CA PHE A 522 -21.68 1.53 8.91
C PHE A 522 -23.10 1.80 9.40
N VAL A 523 -23.33 1.59 10.69
CA VAL A 523 -24.53 2.04 11.40
C VAL A 523 -24.16 3.29 12.18
N ILE A 524 -24.74 4.42 11.80
CA ILE A 524 -24.43 5.74 12.34
C ILE A 524 -25.70 6.32 12.95
N VAL A 525 -25.64 6.64 14.23
CA VAL A 525 -26.73 7.29 14.96
C VAL A 525 -26.43 8.77 15.08
N GLY A 526 -27.35 9.60 14.58
CA GLY A 526 -27.25 11.05 14.52
C GLY A 526 -28.18 11.76 15.50
N SER A 527 -27.73 12.89 16.02
CA SER A 527 -28.53 13.86 16.77
C SER A 527 -29.34 14.78 15.83
N PRO A 528 -30.30 15.57 16.36
CA PRO A 528 -31.09 16.49 15.55
C PRO A 528 -30.28 17.59 14.85
N ASP A 529 -29.12 17.95 15.43
CA ASP A 529 -28.16 18.92 14.92
C ASP A 529 -27.09 18.29 14.00
N ASP A 530 -27.38 17.10 13.45
CA ASP A 530 -26.50 16.37 12.53
C ASP A 530 -25.10 16.09 13.09
N ARG A 531 -25.01 15.74 14.39
CA ARG A 531 -23.78 15.23 15.01
C ARG A 531 -23.82 13.71 15.13
N VAL A 532 -22.66 13.08 15.01
CA VAL A 532 -22.53 11.63 15.28
C VAL A 532 -22.60 11.41 16.78
N LEU A 533 -23.56 10.60 17.21
CA LEU A 533 -23.68 10.14 18.60
C LEU A 533 -23.00 8.78 18.79
N ARG A 534 -23.21 7.87 17.84
CA ARG A 534 -22.61 6.53 17.83
C ARG A 534 -22.31 6.10 16.40
N LEU A 535 -21.21 5.40 16.22
CA LEU A 535 -20.86 4.71 14.98
C LEU A 535 -20.47 3.28 15.31
N LYS A 536 -21.00 2.33 14.55
CA LYS A 536 -20.63 0.92 14.65
C LYS A 536 -20.53 0.30 13.27
N ARG A 537 -19.44 -0.44 13.04
CA ARG A 537 -19.30 -1.28 11.85
C ARG A 537 -19.90 -2.66 12.10
N VAL A 538 -20.56 -3.20 11.09
CA VAL A 538 -21.12 -4.56 11.10
C VAL A 538 -20.82 -5.29 9.83
N THR A 539 -20.72 -6.61 9.96
CA THR A 539 -20.64 -7.54 8.85
C THR A 539 -21.74 -8.58 9.01
N PRO A 540 -22.37 -9.03 7.92
CA PRO A 540 -23.42 -10.04 8.01
C PRO A 540 -22.93 -11.35 8.60
N SER A 541 -23.79 -11.99 9.38
CA SER A 541 -23.59 -13.39 9.78
C SER A 541 -23.65 -14.32 8.56
N SER A 542 -23.33 -15.59 8.74
CA SER A 542 -23.44 -16.58 7.65
C SER A 542 -24.86 -16.75 7.10
N LYS A 543 -25.88 -16.26 7.83
CA LYS A 543 -27.29 -16.28 7.42
C LYS A 543 -27.75 -14.98 6.76
N GLY A 544 -26.88 -13.96 6.66
CA GLY A 544 -27.25 -12.65 6.11
C GLY A 544 -27.99 -11.74 7.11
N GLU A 545 -27.93 -12.07 8.39
CA GLU A 545 -28.57 -11.33 9.49
C GLU A 545 -27.52 -10.53 10.27
N MET A 546 -27.90 -9.33 10.70
CA MET A 546 -27.12 -8.45 11.57
C MET A 546 -28.06 -7.81 12.59
N ASP A 547 -27.87 -8.15 13.87
CA ASP A 547 -28.64 -7.61 14.99
C ASP A 547 -27.73 -6.83 15.93
N MET A 548 -28.22 -5.72 16.45
CA MET A 548 -27.50 -4.94 17.44
C MET A 548 -28.37 -4.08 18.33
N GLU A 549 -27.80 -3.73 19.47
CA GLU A 549 -28.29 -2.72 20.39
C GLU A 549 -27.25 -1.60 20.49
N LEU A 550 -27.71 -0.35 20.42
CA LEU A 550 -26.90 0.85 20.52
C LEU A 550 -27.52 1.82 21.52
N ILE A 551 -26.75 2.19 22.54
CA ILE A 551 -27.15 3.22 23.50
C ILE A 551 -26.69 4.58 22.97
N ALA A 552 -27.66 5.41 22.58
CA ALA A 552 -27.46 6.72 21.96
C ALA A 552 -28.52 7.73 22.47
N PRO A 553 -28.29 8.34 23.64
CA PRO A 553 -29.19 9.37 24.17
C PRO A 553 -29.36 10.53 23.18
N GLY A 554 -30.59 10.96 22.94
CA GLY A 554 -30.89 12.05 22.00
C GLY A 554 -30.83 11.65 20.52
N ALA A 555 -30.84 10.36 20.20
CA ALA A 555 -30.92 9.88 18.82
C ALA A 555 -32.21 10.36 18.12
N SER A 556 -32.03 10.83 16.88
CA SER A 556 -33.12 11.28 16.00
C SER A 556 -33.05 10.71 14.59
N LYS A 557 -31.84 10.35 14.14
CA LYS A 557 -31.61 9.77 12.81
C LYS A 557 -30.72 8.54 12.91
N VAL A 558 -30.98 7.54 12.08
CA VAL A 558 -30.10 6.40 11.86
C VAL A 558 -29.78 6.26 10.39
N PHE A 559 -28.49 6.21 10.08
CA PHE A 559 -27.96 5.94 8.75
C PHE A 559 -27.33 4.54 8.75
N ILE A 560 -27.71 3.72 7.78
CA ILE A 560 -27.11 2.42 7.52
C ILE A 560 -26.54 2.46 6.12
N VAL A 561 -25.21 2.45 6.03
CA VAL A 561 -24.47 2.75 4.80
C VAL A 561 -23.52 1.61 4.47
N ASN A 562 -23.62 1.04 3.26
CA ASN A 562 -22.67 0.05 2.79
C ASN A 562 -21.34 0.72 2.44
N ASP A 563 -20.21 0.12 2.79
CA ASP A 563 -18.90 0.72 2.54
C ASP A 563 -18.38 0.53 1.09
N SER A 564 -19.07 -0.29 0.29
CA SER A 564 -18.62 -0.73 -1.04
C SER A 564 -19.59 -0.38 -2.17
N MET A 565 -20.86 -0.14 -1.87
CA MET A 565 -21.92 0.12 -2.84
C MET A 565 -22.78 1.29 -2.40
N ASP A 566 -23.42 1.98 -3.34
CA ASP A 566 -24.39 3.06 -3.07
C ASP A 566 -25.73 2.48 -2.56
N LEU A 567 -25.68 1.89 -1.36
CA LEU A 567 -26.80 1.40 -0.58
C LEU A 567 -26.81 2.14 0.76
N VAL A 568 -27.75 3.06 0.88
CA VAL A 568 -27.91 3.96 2.01
C VAL A 568 -29.36 3.89 2.46
N TYR A 569 -29.57 3.66 3.76
CA TYR A 569 -30.87 3.70 4.39
C TYR A 569 -30.87 4.74 5.50
N GLU A 570 -31.85 5.63 5.49
CA GLU A 570 -32.01 6.69 6.49
C GLU A 570 -33.37 6.55 7.16
N TYR A 571 -33.37 6.61 8.49
CA TYR A 571 -34.56 6.54 9.34
C TYR A 571 -34.58 7.73 10.28
N SER A 572 -35.73 8.39 10.39
CA SER A 572 -36.02 9.32 11.49
C SER A 572 -36.73 8.55 12.61
N ILE A 573 -36.30 8.74 13.87
CA ILE A 573 -36.77 7.98 15.05
C ILE A 573 -37.25 8.92 16.16
#